data_AF-A0A3M1GKZ2-F1
#
_entry.id   AF-A0A3M1GKZ2-F1
#
_cell.length_a   1.000
_cell.length_b   1.000
_cell.length_c   1.000
_cell.angle_alpha   90.00
_cell.angle_beta   90.00
_cell.angle_gamma   90.00
#
_symmetry.space_group_name_H-M   'P 1'
#
loop_
_entity.id
_entity.type
_entity.pdbx_description
1 polymer ?
#
loop_
_entity_poly.entity_id
_entity_poly.type
_entity_poly.pdbx_seq_one_letter_code
_entity_poly.pdbx_strand_id
1 'polypeptide(L)'
;MAKVECGFCGLPFSVRAPEPGATYYCCSGCALASRIPMEPGNFPVSRGLVVALLCGFGLFNQVLFALLGSAVLAEGRADVGLLALRVSAVAGLGLFALGAGLTLAARRRAWSDAILVAVAAGVGGWPAWRFFAGGDATAVWGLVAANLLLCAWLARGWARRFWGRRRWQRAET
;
A
#
# COMPACT_ATOMS: atom_id res chain seq x y z
N MET A 1 11.22 -23.00 -15.54
CA MET A 1 10.63 -21.65 -15.35
C MET A 1 11.12 -20.79 -16.50
N ALA A 2 10.25 -19.96 -17.08
CA ALA A 2 10.64 -19.04 -18.16
C ALA A 2 11.03 -17.68 -17.58
N LYS A 3 12.07 -17.04 -18.12
CA LYS A 3 12.43 -15.65 -17.80
C LYS A 3 11.56 -14.73 -18.65
N VAL A 4 10.93 -13.76 -18.01
CA VAL A 4 10.14 -12.70 -18.66
C VAL A 4 10.53 -11.35 -18.08
N GLU A 5 10.30 -10.28 -18.83
CA GLU A 5 10.51 -8.93 -18.34
C GLU A 5 9.24 -8.36 -17.71
N CYS A 6 9.41 -7.54 -16.67
CA CYS A 6 8.29 -6.79 -16.12
C CYS A 6 7.89 -5.66 -17.08
N GLY A 7 6.64 -5.68 -17.55
CA GLY A 7 6.08 -4.66 -18.46
C GLY A 7 6.02 -3.23 -17.90
N PHE A 8 6.38 -3.00 -16.63
CA PHE A 8 6.48 -1.67 -16.04
C PHE A 8 7.92 -1.24 -15.74
N CYS A 9 8.65 -2.03 -14.95
CA CYS A 9 10.00 -1.66 -14.51
C CYS A 9 11.12 -2.19 -15.41
N GLY A 10 10.84 -3.14 -16.31
CA GLY A 10 11.81 -3.76 -17.22
C GLY A 10 12.71 -4.82 -16.57
N LEU A 11 12.59 -5.08 -15.27
CA LEU A 11 13.44 -6.06 -14.60
C LEU A 11 13.05 -7.50 -14.99
N PRO A 12 14.01 -8.40 -15.21
CA PRO A 12 13.75 -9.81 -15.50
C PRO A 12 13.26 -10.55 -14.25
N PHE A 13 12.29 -11.45 -14.42
CA PHE A 13 11.82 -12.34 -13.36
C PHE A 13 11.29 -13.68 -13.93
N SER A 14 11.13 -14.68 -13.08
CA SER A 14 10.75 -16.03 -13.50
C SER A 14 9.25 -16.28 -13.33
N VAL A 15 8.62 -16.87 -14.35
CA VAL A 15 7.23 -17.35 -14.31
C VAL A 15 7.17 -18.84 -14.61
N ARG A 16 6.19 -19.55 -14.01
CA ARG A 16 6.06 -21.01 -14.17
C ARG A 16 5.60 -21.38 -15.57
N ALA A 17 4.59 -20.69 -16.10
CA ALA A 17 4.03 -20.89 -17.43
C ALA A 17 3.63 -19.51 -18.01
N PRO A 18 4.39 -18.96 -18.98
CA PRO A 18 3.99 -17.74 -19.67
C PRO A 18 2.85 -18.05 -20.66
N GLU A 19 1.81 -17.23 -20.64
CA GLU A 19 0.71 -17.17 -21.58
C GLU A 19 1.13 -16.24 -22.74
N PRO A 20 0.98 -16.66 -24.00
CA PRO A 20 1.28 -15.81 -25.15
C PRO A 20 0.45 -14.51 -25.09
N GLY A 21 1.08 -13.36 -25.35
CA GLY A 21 0.40 -12.06 -25.40
C GLY A 21 0.04 -11.42 -24.06
N ALA A 22 0.27 -12.10 -22.93
CA ALA A 22 -0.04 -11.54 -21.61
C ALA A 22 1.07 -10.59 -21.10
N THR A 23 0.68 -9.48 -20.47
CA THR A 23 1.64 -8.60 -19.77
C THR A 23 1.97 -9.13 -18.38
N TYR A 24 3.25 -9.06 -18.01
CA TYR A 24 3.80 -9.62 -16.78
C TYR A 24 4.34 -8.51 -15.86
N TYR A 25 4.10 -8.64 -14.55
CA TYR A 25 4.58 -7.68 -13.55
C TYR A 25 5.32 -8.40 -12.42
N CYS A 26 6.49 -7.90 -12.05
CA CYS A 26 7.31 -8.52 -11.00
C CYS A 26 6.79 -8.27 -9.58
N CYS A 27 5.82 -7.36 -9.41
CA CYS A 27 5.17 -7.07 -8.13
C CYS A 27 3.82 -6.36 -8.30
N SER A 28 2.99 -6.43 -7.26
CA SER A 28 1.74 -5.65 -7.14
C SER A 28 1.93 -4.15 -7.39
N GLY A 29 3.01 -3.56 -6.87
CA GLY A 29 3.33 -2.14 -7.12
C GLY A 29 3.56 -1.81 -8.60
N CYS A 30 4.23 -2.67 -9.35
CA CYS A 30 4.42 -2.47 -10.81
C CYS A 30 3.11 -2.63 -11.58
N ALA A 31 2.27 -3.60 -11.18
CA ALA A 31 0.96 -3.82 -11.77
C ALA A 31 -0.03 -2.68 -11.49
N LEU A 32 0.06 -2.03 -10.32
CA LEU A 32 -0.72 -0.85 -9.99
C LEU A 32 -0.23 0.36 -10.78
N ALA A 33 1.09 0.56 -10.81
CA ALA A 33 1.72 1.70 -11.46
C ALA A 33 1.51 1.73 -12.98
N SER A 34 1.46 0.56 -13.64
CA SER A 34 1.19 0.50 -15.08
C SER A 34 -0.22 0.94 -15.47
N ARG A 35 -1.15 1.03 -14.51
CA ARG A 35 -2.53 1.50 -14.73
C ARG A 35 -2.69 3.02 -14.57
N ILE A 36 -1.61 3.73 -14.29
CA ILE A 36 -1.59 5.19 -14.14
C ILE A 36 -0.84 5.73 -15.37
N PRO A 37 -1.56 6.22 -16.40
CA PRO A 37 -0.92 6.77 -17.59
C PRO A 37 -0.15 8.03 -17.20
N MET A 38 1.09 8.15 -17.68
CA MET A 38 1.89 9.36 -17.57
C MET A 38 2.16 9.86 -18.98
N GLU A 39 1.15 10.40 -19.64
CA GLU A 39 1.31 11.08 -20.93
C GLU A 39 1.45 12.59 -20.68
N PRO A 40 2.43 13.28 -21.30
CA PRO A 40 2.55 14.72 -21.19
C PRO A 40 1.30 15.40 -21.75
N GLY A 41 0.67 16.28 -20.96
CA GLY A 41 -0.46 17.11 -21.43
C GLY A 41 -1.86 16.51 -21.24
N ASN A 42 -1.98 15.26 -20.79
CA ASN A 42 -3.26 14.69 -20.39
C ASN A 42 -3.08 13.91 -19.08
N PHE A 43 -3.82 14.31 -18.03
CA PHE A 43 -3.96 13.53 -16.80
C PHE A 43 -5.27 12.74 -16.88
N PRO A 44 -5.31 11.58 -17.55
CA PRO A 44 -6.53 10.79 -17.61
C PRO A 44 -6.89 10.35 -16.19
N VAL A 45 -8.11 10.66 -15.77
CA VAL A 45 -8.69 10.16 -14.53
C VAL A 45 -8.89 8.65 -14.67
N SER A 46 -7.85 7.88 -14.40
CA SER A 46 -7.90 6.43 -14.43
C SER A 46 -8.39 5.90 -13.08
N ARG A 47 -9.02 4.71 -13.07
CA ARG A 47 -9.37 4.03 -11.81
C ARG A 47 -8.14 3.83 -10.91
N GLY A 48 -6.98 3.59 -11.50
CA GLY A 48 -5.71 3.45 -10.76
C GLY A 48 -5.31 4.74 -10.05
N LEU A 49 -5.46 5.89 -10.73
CA LEU A 49 -5.19 7.21 -10.13
C LEU A 49 -6.16 7.51 -8.98
N VAL A 50 -7.45 7.27 -9.17
CA VAL A 50 -8.47 7.47 -8.11
C VAL A 50 -8.15 6.60 -6.90
N VAL A 51 -7.80 5.33 -7.10
CA VAL A 51 -7.40 4.43 -6.01
C VAL A 51 -6.15 4.94 -5.31
N ALA A 52 -5.12 5.38 -6.04
CA ALA A 52 -3.91 5.93 -5.45
C ALA A 52 -4.18 7.21 -4.63
N LEU A 53 -5.04 8.10 -5.12
CA LEU A 53 -5.49 9.30 -4.42
C LEU A 53 -6.28 8.96 -3.16
N LEU A 54 -7.22 8.01 -3.23
CA LEU A 54 -7.97 7.55 -2.07
C LEU A 54 -7.06 6.93 -1.00
N CYS A 55 -6.08 6.13 -1.41
CA CYS A 55 -5.06 5.58 -0.50
C CYS A 55 -4.24 6.69 0.15
N GLY A 56 -3.72 7.65 -0.64
CA GLY A 56 -2.91 8.75 -0.11
C GLY A 56 -3.69 9.68 0.81
N PHE A 57 -4.88 10.09 0.38
CA PHE A 57 -5.78 10.94 1.17
C PHE A 57 -6.22 10.24 2.45
N GLY A 58 -6.64 8.98 2.37
CA GLY A 58 -7.04 8.22 3.55
C GLY A 58 -5.86 8.06 4.53
N LEU A 59 -4.66 7.75 4.05
CA LEU A 59 -3.47 7.61 4.90
C LEU A 59 -3.13 8.94 5.59
N PHE A 60 -3.15 10.04 4.84
CA PHE A 60 -2.93 11.37 5.40
C PHE A 60 -3.94 11.68 6.51
N ASN A 61 -5.23 11.48 6.25
CA ASN A 61 -6.27 11.73 7.25
C ASN A 61 -6.14 10.79 8.46
N GLN A 62 -5.81 9.51 8.25
CA GLN A 62 -5.56 8.58 9.34
C GLN A 62 -4.46 9.11 10.27
N VAL A 63 -3.32 9.54 9.72
CA VAL A 63 -2.21 10.10 10.53
C VAL A 63 -2.63 11.40 11.20
N LEU A 64 -3.32 12.29 10.49
CA LEU A 64 -3.80 13.56 11.02
C LEU A 64 -4.71 13.35 12.24
N PHE A 65 -5.69 12.45 12.13
CA PHE A 65 -6.60 12.14 13.24
C PHE A 65 -5.90 11.39 14.39
N ALA A 66 -4.89 10.56 14.10
CA ALA A 66 -4.08 9.93 15.14
C ALA A 66 -3.28 10.97 15.95
N LEU A 67 -2.65 11.92 15.26
CA LEU A 67 -1.92 13.03 15.87
C LEU A 67 -2.85 13.94 16.67
N LEU A 68 -3.95 14.38 16.04
CA LEU A 68 -4.94 15.25 16.69
C LEU A 68 -5.54 14.57 17.93
N GLY A 69 -5.94 13.31 17.82
CA GLY A 69 -6.50 12.56 18.94
C GLY A 69 -5.49 12.39 20.09
N SER A 70 -4.22 12.13 19.77
CA SER A 70 -3.15 12.03 20.77
C SER A 70 -2.89 13.38 21.46
N ALA A 71 -2.87 14.48 20.70
CA ALA A 71 -2.68 15.82 21.24
C ALA A 71 -3.85 16.25 22.15
N VAL A 72 -5.08 16.04 21.71
CA VAL A 72 -6.30 16.37 22.49
C VAL A 72 -6.40 15.51 23.76
N LEU A 73 -5.96 14.25 23.73
CA LEU A 73 -5.84 13.44 24.94
C LEU A 73 -4.82 14.00 25.92
N ALA A 74 -3.68 14.49 25.43
CA ALA A 74 -2.66 15.11 26.28
C ALA A 74 -3.17 16.40 26.96
N GLU A 75 -4.14 17.09 26.37
CA GLU A 75 -4.84 18.25 26.95
C GLU A 75 -5.95 17.86 27.96
N GLY A 76 -6.15 16.57 28.24
CA GLY A 76 -7.16 16.09 29.19
C GLY A 76 -8.59 16.01 28.62
N ARG A 77 -8.78 16.27 27.32
CA ARG A 77 -10.10 16.24 26.66
C ARG A 77 -10.41 14.85 26.11
N ALA A 78 -10.61 13.90 27.02
CA ALA A 78 -10.69 12.47 26.71
C ALA A 78 -11.72 12.11 25.61
N ASP A 79 -12.95 12.62 25.69
CA ASP A 79 -14.02 12.25 24.76
C ASP A 79 -13.71 12.63 23.31
N VAL A 80 -13.20 13.85 23.11
CA VAL A 80 -12.86 14.37 21.79
C VAL A 80 -11.61 13.68 21.24
N GLY A 81 -10.61 13.45 22.09
CA GLY A 81 -9.38 12.77 21.71
C GLY A 81 -9.64 11.32 21.29
N LEU A 82 -10.45 10.58 22.05
CA LEU A 82 -10.85 9.21 21.71
C LEU A 82 -11.71 9.17 20.44
N LEU A 83 -12.58 10.15 20.22
CA LEU A 83 -13.36 10.23 18.97
C LEU A 83 -12.44 10.37 17.76
N ALA A 84 -11.46 11.27 17.80
CA ALA A 84 -10.50 11.45 16.72
C ALA A 84 -9.68 10.16 16.48
N LEU A 85 -9.22 9.49 17.55
CA LEU A 85 -8.55 8.19 17.43
C LEU A 85 -9.44 7.10 16.84
N ARG A 86 -10.74 7.07 17.15
CA ARG A 86 -11.70 6.13 16.53
C ARG A 86 -11.87 6.39 15.04
N VAL A 87 -11.99 7.66 14.64
CA VAL A 87 -12.05 8.05 13.22
C VAL A 87 -10.78 7.61 12.51
N SER A 88 -9.60 7.82 13.10
CA SER A 88 -8.33 7.32 12.58
C SER A 88 -8.34 5.79 12.44
N ALA A 89 -8.77 5.06 13.48
CA ALA A 89 -8.80 3.61 13.46
C ALA A 89 -9.74 3.05 12.36
N VAL A 90 -10.94 3.62 12.22
CA VAL A 90 -11.90 3.21 11.17
C VAL A 90 -11.37 3.51 9.77
N ALA A 91 -10.83 4.72 9.56
CA ALA A 91 -10.18 5.07 8.29
C ALA A 91 -9.02 4.12 7.97
N GLY A 92 -8.22 3.80 8.99
CA GLY A 92 -7.10 2.88 8.89
C GLY A 92 -7.51 1.47 8.50
N LEU A 93 -8.58 0.93 9.08
CA LEU A 93 -9.13 -0.37 8.70
C LEU A 93 -9.65 -0.37 7.27
N GLY A 94 -10.31 0.71 6.85
CA GLY A 94 -10.78 0.87 5.46
C GLY A 94 -9.63 0.87 4.45
N LEU A 95 -8.55 1.61 4.74
CA LEU A 95 -7.34 1.61 3.92
C LEU A 95 -6.67 0.24 3.85
N PHE A 96 -6.58 -0.42 5.00
CA PHE A 96 -5.99 -1.75 5.09
C PHE A 96 -6.76 -2.74 4.20
N ALA A 97 -8.09 -2.77 4.34
CA ALA A 97 -8.97 -3.61 3.54
C ALA A 97 -8.86 -3.31 2.04
N LEU A 98 -8.78 -2.04 1.66
CA LEU A 98 -8.56 -1.62 0.28
C LEU A 98 -7.21 -2.13 -0.25
N GLY A 99 -6.12 -1.90 0.47
CA GLY A 99 -4.78 -2.33 0.06
C GLY A 99 -4.64 -3.85 -0.02
N ALA A 100 -5.24 -4.58 0.92
CA ALA A 100 -5.33 -6.04 0.88
C ALA A 100 -6.14 -6.51 -0.34
N GLY A 101 -7.31 -5.90 -0.60
CA GLY A 101 -8.15 -6.19 -1.76
C GLY A 101 -7.43 -5.97 -3.09
N LEU A 102 -6.68 -4.87 -3.23
CA LEU A 102 -5.86 -4.60 -4.41
C LEU A 102 -4.75 -5.64 -4.61
N THR A 103 -4.13 -6.06 -3.50
CA THR A 103 -3.06 -7.06 -3.52
C THR A 103 -3.60 -8.44 -3.91
N LEU A 104 -4.77 -8.83 -3.39
CA LEU A 104 -5.45 -10.07 -3.75
C LEU A 104 -5.99 -10.06 -5.19
N ALA A 105 -6.54 -8.92 -5.63
CA ALA A 105 -7.05 -8.73 -6.98
C ALA A 105 -5.95 -8.76 -8.05
N ALA A 106 -4.68 -8.50 -7.68
CA ALA A 106 -3.56 -8.54 -8.60
C ALA A 106 -3.30 -9.94 -9.21
N ARG A 107 -3.96 -11.01 -8.72
CA ARG A 107 -4.12 -12.40 -9.26
C ARG A 107 -2.89 -13.12 -9.84
N ARG A 108 -1.71 -12.51 -9.96
CA ARG A 108 -0.48 -13.12 -10.49
C ARG A 108 0.50 -13.34 -9.35
N ARG A 109 0.30 -14.50 -8.71
CA ARG A 109 1.17 -15.27 -7.79
C ARG A 109 2.59 -14.72 -7.59
N ALA A 110 2.77 -13.80 -6.66
CA ALA A 110 4.01 -13.70 -5.90
C ALA A 110 3.69 -14.09 -4.46
N TRP A 111 4.25 -15.20 -3.96
CA TRP A 111 4.12 -15.61 -2.56
C TRP A 111 4.49 -14.47 -1.59
N SER A 112 5.40 -13.58 -2.01
CA SER A 112 5.75 -12.37 -1.27
C SER A 112 4.57 -11.45 -0.99
N ASP A 113 3.60 -11.35 -1.92
CA ASP A 113 2.46 -10.47 -1.74
C ASP A 113 1.43 -11.09 -0.78
N ALA A 114 1.28 -12.42 -0.77
CA ALA A 114 0.46 -13.13 0.22
C ALA A 114 1.06 -13.07 1.63
N ILE A 115 2.38 -13.27 1.75
CA ILE A 115 3.11 -13.12 3.02
C ILE A 115 2.94 -11.71 3.56
N LEU A 116 3.07 -10.69 2.69
CA LEU A 116 2.89 -9.31 3.12
C LEU A 116 1.46 -9.04 3.61
N VAL A 117 0.43 -9.52 2.89
CA VAL A 117 -0.96 -9.35 3.35
C VAL A 117 -1.17 -10.03 4.70
N ALA A 118 -0.61 -11.23 4.92
CA ALA A 118 -0.71 -11.92 6.20
C ALA A 118 0.04 -11.17 7.32
N VAL A 119 1.26 -10.70 7.06
CA VAL A 119 2.04 -9.89 8.02
C VAL A 119 1.32 -8.60 8.33
N ALA A 120 0.83 -7.89 7.32
CA ALA A 120 0.12 -6.64 7.50
C ALA A 120 -1.23 -6.85 8.21
N ALA A 121 -1.89 -8.00 8.02
CA ALA A 121 -3.09 -8.36 8.77
C ALA A 121 -2.78 -8.65 10.25
N GLY A 122 -1.64 -9.30 10.55
CA GLY A 122 -1.18 -9.47 11.92
C GLY A 122 -0.82 -8.14 12.58
N VAL A 123 0.00 -7.34 11.91
CA VAL A 123 0.51 -6.05 12.40
C VAL A 123 -0.58 -4.99 12.48
N GLY A 124 -1.59 -5.00 11.60
CA GLY A 124 -2.72 -4.06 11.61
C GLY A 124 -3.93 -4.55 12.40
N GLY A 125 -4.23 -5.85 12.35
CA GLY A 125 -5.38 -6.46 13.01
C GLY A 125 -5.23 -6.57 14.53
N TRP A 126 -4.03 -6.90 15.02
CA TRP A 126 -3.78 -6.97 16.46
C TRP A 126 -3.94 -5.62 17.17
N PRO A 127 -3.36 -4.51 16.68
CA PRO A 127 -3.58 -3.19 17.29
C PRO A 127 -5.01 -2.69 17.13
N ALA A 128 -5.67 -2.97 16.01
CA ALA A 128 -7.08 -2.64 15.86
C ALA A 128 -7.94 -3.36 16.91
N TRP A 129 -7.71 -4.65 17.14
CA TRP A 129 -8.39 -5.40 18.19
C TRP A 129 -8.10 -4.83 19.58
N ARG A 130 -6.84 -4.52 19.92
CA ARG A 130 -6.48 -3.87 21.20
C ARG A 130 -7.17 -2.52 21.40
N PHE A 131 -7.30 -1.73 20.33
CA PHE A 131 -7.97 -0.45 20.39
C PHE A 131 -9.48 -0.60 20.64
N PHE A 132 -10.18 -1.42 19.85
CA PHE A 132 -11.64 -1.55 19.93
C PHE A 132 -12.12 -2.42 21.10
N ALA A 133 -11.39 -3.48 21.45
CA ALA A 133 -11.76 -4.39 22.53
C ALA A 133 -11.16 -3.96 23.89
N GLY A 134 -9.94 -3.40 23.88
CA GLY A 134 -9.20 -3.06 25.10
C GLY A 134 -9.17 -1.57 25.44
N GLY A 135 -9.63 -0.68 24.55
CA GLY A 135 -9.57 0.77 24.76
C GLY A 135 -8.15 1.34 24.74
N ASP A 136 -7.16 0.58 24.26
CA ASP A 136 -5.75 0.98 24.24
C ASP A 136 -5.51 2.03 23.14
N ALA A 137 -5.54 3.31 23.52
CA ALA A 137 -5.33 4.44 22.61
C ALA A 137 -4.00 4.37 21.86
N THR A 138 -2.96 3.77 22.46
CA THR A 138 -1.64 3.66 21.83
C THR A 138 -1.65 2.69 20.65
N ALA A 139 -2.59 1.76 20.61
CA ALA A 139 -2.70 0.75 19.57
C ALA A 139 -3.06 1.33 18.19
N VAL A 140 -3.64 2.55 18.12
CA VAL A 140 -3.89 3.24 16.84
C VAL A 140 -2.59 3.44 16.05
N TRP A 141 -1.46 3.68 16.73
CA TRP A 141 -0.17 3.86 16.08
C TRP A 141 0.35 2.60 15.40
N GLY A 142 0.00 1.42 15.92
CA GLY A 142 0.29 0.14 15.26
C GLY A 142 -0.44 0.01 13.92
N LEU A 143 -1.70 0.44 13.85
CA LEU A 143 -2.47 0.45 12.61
C LEU A 143 -1.96 1.51 11.60
N VAL A 144 -1.54 2.68 12.09
CA VAL A 144 -0.87 3.70 11.25
C VAL A 144 0.40 3.13 10.65
N ALA A 145 1.26 2.51 11.45
CA ALA A 145 2.49 1.89 10.98
C ALA A 145 2.23 0.79 9.94
N ALA A 146 1.21 -0.06 10.16
CA ALA A 146 0.82 -1.09 9.21
C ALA A 146 0.43 -0.51 7.84
N ASN A 147 -0.37 0.56 7.82
CA ASN A 147 -0.78 1.21 6.57
C ASN A 147 0.37 1.95 5.89
N LEU A 148 1.27 2.59 6.66
CA LEU A 148 2.49 3.19 6.10
C LEU A 148 3.36 2.14 5.40
N LEU A 149 3.58 0.99 6.04
CA LEU A 149 4.33 -0.12 5.45
C LEU A 149 3.66 -0.69 4.20
N LEU A 150 2.33 -0.83 4.21
CA LEU A 150 1.57 -1.29 3.06
C LEU A 150 1.66 -0.31 1.88
N CYS A 151 1.49 0.99 2.14
CA CYS A 151 1.64 2.04 1.12
C CYS A 151 3.07 2.09 0.57
N ALA A 152 4.10 2.01 1.44
CA ALA A 152 5.49 1.94 1.02
C ALA A 152 5.77 0.71 0.14
N TRP A 153 5.20 -0.44 0.50
CA TRP A 153 5.30 -1.65 -0.30
C TRP A 153 4.65 -1.50 -1.68
N LEU A 154 3.47 -0.90 -1.77
CA LEU A 154 2.81 -0.63 -3.05
C LEU A 154 3.61 0.37 -3.90
N ALA A 155 4.20 1.40 -3.28
CA ALA A 155 5.04 2.39 -3.94
C ALA A 155 6.35 1.81 -4.51
N ARG A 156 6.78 0.62 -4.06
CA ARG A 156 8.04 -0.02 -4.53
C ARG A 156 8.10 -0.20 -6.04
N GLY A 157 6.95 -0.35 -6.71
CA GLY A 157 6.91 -0.46 -8.17
C GLY A 157 7.44 0.79 -8.87
N TRP A 158 7.11 1.97 -8.34
CA TRP A 158 7.58 3.25 -8.84
C TRP A 158 9.08 3.40 -8.60
N ALA A 159 9.53 3.15 -7.37
CA ALA A 159 10.95 3.19 -7.02
C ALA A 159 11.79 2.25 -7.92
N ARG A 160 11.31 1.03 -8.20
CA ARG A 160 11.98 0.09 -9.11
C ARG A 160 12.07 0.59 -10.54
N ARG A 161 11.07 1.31 -11.05
CA ARG A 161 11.15 1.91 -12.40
C ARG A 161 12.23 3.00 -12.47
N PHE A 162 12.31 3.86 -11.45
CA PHE A 162 13.29 4.95 -11.42
C PHE A 162 14.72 4.46 -11.18
N TRP A 163 14.92 3.51 -10.26
CA TRP A 163 16.26 3.08 -9.85
C TRP A 163 16.74 1.80 -10.52
N GLY A 164 15.83 0.89 -10.87
CA GLY A 164 16.16 -0.40 -11.48
C GLY A 164 16.72 -0.27 -12.90
N ARG A 165 16.08 0.55 -13.76
CA ARG A 165 16.55 0.76 -15.15
C ARG A 165 17.96 1.35 -15.21
N ARG A 166 18.26 2.34 -14.36
CA ARG A 166 19.58 3.00 -14.33
C ARG A 166 20.73 2.08 -13.91
N ARG A 167 20.45 1.02 -13.15
CA ARG A 167 21.46 0.03 -12.74
C ARG A 167 21.66 -1.02 -13.83
N TRP A 168 20.57 -1.43 -14.48
CA TRP A 168 20.64 -2.44 -15.53
C TRP A 168 21.36 -1.92 -16.78
N GLN A 169 21.05 -0.70 -17.22
CA GLN A 169 21.75 -0.04 -18.33
C GLN A 169 23.25 0.15 -18.10
N ARG A 170 23.71 0.18 -16.84
CA ARG A 170 25.14 0.28 -16.49
C ARG A 170 25.85 -1.08 -16.40
N ALA A 171 25.11 -2.18 -16.36
CA ALA A 171 25.68 -3.52 -16.31
C ALA A 171 25.94 -4.09 -17.72
N GLU A 172 25.38 -3.46 -18.75
CA GLU A 172 25.56 -3.83 -20.17
C GLU A 172 26.60 -2.95 -20.90
N THR A 173 27.18 -1.97 -20.20
CA THR A 173 28.27 -1.09 -20.66
C THR A 173 29.56 -1.46 -19.97
#